data_AF-A0A7C6UB84-F1
#
_entry.id   AF-A0A7C6UB84-F1
#
_cell.length_a   1.000
_cell.length_b   1.000
_cell.length_c   1.000
_cell.angle_alpha   90.00
_cell.angle_beta   90.00
_cell.angle_gamma   90.00
#
_symmetry.space_group_name_H-M   'P 1'
#
loop_
_entity.id
_entity.type
_entity.pdbx_description
1 polymer ?
#
loop_
_entity_poly.entity_id
_entity_poly.type
_entity_poly.pdbx_seq_one_letter_code
_entity_poly.pdbx_strand_id
1 'polypeptide(L)'
;MKAKTCSICGNDIPERSTRCRYCSSSQPLGARSPVRRKYIYTVNLEVGFPSVVEGLTKLETELLRAEHSGVHLIRVIHGWGSGGVGGKLKEACRVFLRQKVAARQIKSYLPGEDYSRESPAGRRLINRYPKLRGSERSDRYNQGITFVEL
;
A
#
# COMPACT_ATOMS: atom_id res chain seq x y z
N MET A 1 -16.77 -27.92 -0.80
CA MET A 1 -16.56 -27.16 -2.04
C MET A 1 -17.69 -26.14 -2.15
N LYS A 2 -17.43 -24.87 -2.50
CA LYS A 2 -18.51 -23.87 -2.62
C LYS A 2 -19.33 -24.11 -3.89
N ALA A 3 -20.66 -23.97 -3.79
CA ALA A 3 -21.61 -24.14 -4.89
C ALA A 3 -22.34 -22.82 -5.17
N LYS A 4 -22.85 -22.66 -6.40
CA LYS A 4 -23.76 -21.60 -6.81
C LYS A 4 -24.94 -22.22 -7.55
N THR A 5 -26.09 -21.55 -7.51
CA THR A 5 -27.27 -21.97 -8.25
C THR A 5 -27.16 -21.54 -9.71
N CYS A 6 -27.44 -22.44 -10.64
CA CYS A 6 -27.50 -22.15 -12.07
C CYS A 6 -28.57 -21.08 -12.35
N SER A 7 -28.20 -20.02 -13.09
CA SER A 7 -29.09 -18.91 -13.43
C SER A 7 -30.23 -19.27 -14.39
N ILE A 8 -30.21 -20.47 -14.98
CA ILE A 8 -31.22 -20.92 -15.96
C ILE A 8 -32.05 -22.08 -15.41
N CYS A 9 -31.42 -23.11 -14.86
CA CYS A 9 -32.11 -24.36 -14.48
C CYS A 9 -32.19 -24.60 -12.97
N GLY A 10 -31.72 -23.67 -12.13
CA GLY A 10 -31.88 -23.76 -10.67
C GLY A 10 -31.09 -24.87 -9.97
N ASN A 11 -30.29 -25.66 -10.68
CA ASN A 11 -29.48 -26.73 -10.08
C ASN A 11 -28.18 -26.17 -9.49
N ASP A 12 -27.71 -26.78 -8.41
CA ASP A 12 -26.43 -26.43 -7.81
C ASP A 12 -25.25 -26.91 -8.66
N ILE A 13 -24.33 -25.99 -8.93
CA ILE A 13 -23.12 -26.23 -9.71
C ILE A 13 -21.90 -25.68 -8.93
N PRO A 14 -20.67 -26.18 -9.20
CA PRO A 14 -19.48 -25.61 -8.59
C PRO A 14 -19.37 -24.10 -8.84
N GLU A 15 -18.98 -23.33 -7.82
CA GLU A 15 -18.93 -21.85 -7.86
C GLU A 15 -18.12 -21.31 -9.07
N ARG A 16 -17.04 -22.02 -9.44
CA ARG A 16 -16.15 -21.66 -10.55
C ARG A 16 -16.60 -22.14 -11.93
N SER A 17 -17.68 -22.91 -12.05
CA SER A 17 -18.17 -23.41 -13.34
C SER A 17 -18.65 -22.27 -14.24
N THR A 18 -18.12 -22.20 -15.46
CA THR A 18 -18.54 -21.26 -16.51
C THR A 18 -19.67 -21.81 -17.38
N ARG A 19 -19.94 -23.12 -17.29
CA ARG A 19 -21.11 -23.78 -17.88
C ARG A 19 -21.79 -24.68 -16.87
N CYS A 20 -23.12 -24.74 -16.91
CA CYS A 20 -23.90 -25.65 -16.08
C CYS A 20 -23.79 -27.09 -16.63
N ARG A 21 -23.46 -28.06 -15.77
CA ARG A 21 -23.39 -29.49 -16.15
C ARG A 21 -24.75 -30.14 -16.46
N TYR A 22 -25.85 -29.49 -16.09
CA TYR A 22 -27.21 -30.02 -16.26
C TYR A 22 -27.91 -29.48 -17.51
N CYS A 23 -27.87 -28.16 -17.73
CA CYS A 23 -28.54 -27.52 -18.87
C CYS A 23 -27.59 -26.89 -19.90
N SER A 24 -26.27 -27.04 -19.73
CA SER A 24 -25.24 -26.52 -20.64
C SER A 24 -25.18 -25.00 -20.83
N SER A 25 -26.03 -24.24 -20.14
CA SER A 25 -26.06 -22.78 -20.20
C SER A 25 -24.75 -22.16 -19.71
N SER A 26 -24.38 -21.04 -20.32
CA SER A 26 -23.30 -20.18 -19.84
C SER A 26 -23.67 -19.58 -18.49
N GLN A 27 -22.76 -19.66 -17.54
CA GLN A 27 -22.98 -19.24 -16.17
C GLN A 27 -22.05 -18.08 -15.82
N PRO A 28 -22.55 -17.00 -15.20
CA PRO A 28 -21.71 -15.91 -14.76
C PRO A 28 -20.69 -16.47 -13.76
N LEU A 29 -19.42 -16.11 -13.92
CA LEU A 29 -18.44 -16.34 -12.85
C LEU A 29 -19.02 -15.68 -11.60
N GLY A 30 -19.20 -16.45 -10.51
CA GLY A 30 -19.71 -15.92 -9.25
C GLY A 30 -18.92 -14.65 -8.92
N ALA A 31 -19.62 -13.61 -8.46
CA ALA A 31 -19.06 -12.28 -8.24
C ALA A 31 -17.66 -12.43 -7.64
N ARG A 32 -16.60 -12.19 -8.45
CA ARG A 32 -15.24 -12.19 -7.93
C ARG A 32 -15.29 -11.22 -6.78
N SER A 33 -14.93 -11.65 -5.56
CA SER A 33 -14.81 -10.72 -4.43
C SER A 33 -14.08 -9.51 -4.97
N PRO A 34 -14.64 -8.29 -4.85
CA PRO A 34 -14.02 -7.11 -5.42
C PRO A 34 -12.58 -7.13 -4.97
N VAL A 35 -11.63 -7.15 -5.92
CA VAL A 35 -10.20 -7.19 -5.62
C VAL A 35 -10.00 -6.12 -4.56
N ARG A 36 -9.72 -6.52 -3.32
CA ARG A 36 -9.60 -5.59 -2.20
C ARG A 36 -8.58 -4.55 -2.64
N ARG A 37 -9.05 -3.37 -3.02
CA ARG A 37 -8.17 -2.35 -3.60
C ARG A 37 -7.21 -2.00 -2.49
N LYS A 38 -5.95 -2.39 -2.63
CA LYS A 38 -4.92 -2.07 -1.65
C LYS A 38 -4.98 -0.58 -1.37
N TYR A 39 -5.33 -0.25 -0.14
CA TYR A 39 -5.60 1.11 0.27
C TYR A 39 -4.27 1.80 0.53
N ILE A 40 -4.10 2.98 -0.07
CA ILE A 40 -2.91 3.81 0.06
C ILE A 40 -3.31 5.03 0.87
N TYR A 41 -2.61 5.29 1.96
CA TYR A 41 -2.82 6.44 2.83
C TYR A 41 -1.61 7.37 2.78
N THR A 42 -1.82 8.68 2.87
CA THR A 42 -0.73 9.66 2.86
C THR A 42 -0.67 10.35 4.22
N VAL A 43 0.52 10.38 4.81
CA VAL A 43 0.81 11.05 6.08
C VAL A 43 1.77 12.19 5.81
N ASN A 44 1.42 13.41 6.22
CA ASN A 44 2.33 14.55 6.17
C ASN A 44 2.88 14.85 7.57
N LEU A 45 4.18 14.59 7.76
CA LEU A 45 4.93 14.86 8.98
C LEU A 45 5.49 16.28 9.03
N GLU A 46 5.48 17.06 7.94
CA GLU A 46 5.95 18.45 7.96
C GLU A 46 4.91 19.43 8.54
N VAL A 47 3.65 18.99 8.65
CA VAL A 47 2.56 19.85 9.16
C VAL A 47 2.88 20.32 10.57
N GLY A 48 2.96 21.64 10.75
CA GLY A 48 3.24 22.27 12.03
C GLY A 48 4.73 22.40 12.38
N PHE A 49 5.64 22.10 11.44
CA PHE A 49 7.09 22.16 11.64
C PHE A 49 7.57 21.43 12.91
N PRO A 50 7.22 20.14 13.07
CA PRO A 50 7.49 19.44 14.30
C PRO A 50 8.99 19.22 14.50
N SER A 51 9.36 19.05 15.77
CA SER A 51 10.64 18.45 16.13
C SER A 51 10.74 17.00 15.63
N VAL A 52 11.96 16.46 15.62
CA VAL A 52 12.19 15.06 15.23
C VAL A 52 11.38 14.09 16.08
N VAL A 53 11.32 14.32 17.40
CA VAL A 53 10.59 13.46 18.34
C VAL A 53 9.09 13.48 18.03
N GLU A 54 8.50 14.65 17.87
CA GLU A 54 7.08 14.80 17.51
C GLU A 54 6.76 14.13 16.17
N GLY A 55 7.63 14.30 15.17
CA GLY A 55 7.49 13.66 13.86
C GLY A 55 7.51 12.13 13.95
N LEU A 56 8.40 11.54 14.75
CA LEU A 56 8.45 10.09 14.94
C LEU A 56 7.25 9.56 15.73
N THR A 57 6.83 10.25 16.80
CA THR A 57 5.63 9.88 17.57
C THR A 57 4.38 9.89 16.68
N LYS A 58 4.26 10.90 15.81
CA LYS A 58 3.19 10.99 14.82
C LYS A 58 3.27 9.84 13.82
N LEU A 59 4.46 9.55 13.28
CA LEU A 59 4.66 8.44 12.35
C LEU A 59 4.26 7.09 12.96
N GLU A 60 4.65 6.84 14.22
CA GLU A 60 4.29 5.62 14.94
C GLU A 60 2.76 5.49 15.10
N THR A 61 2.12 6.57 15.53
CA THR A 61 0.66 6.62 15.70
C THR A 61 -0.07 6.34 14.37
N GLU A 62 0.39 6.93 13.27
CA GLU A 62 -0.22 6.73 11.96
C GLU A 62 0.03 5.33 11.39
N LEU A 63 1.18 4.70 11.68
CA LEU A 63 1.42 3.30 11.31
C LEU A 63 0.43 2.36 12.01
N LEU A 64 0.26 2.54 13.33
CA LEU A 64 -0.68 1.76 14.11
C LEU A 64 -2.12 1.97 13.62
N ARG A 65 -2.54 3.22 13.39
CA ARG A 65 -3.88 3.52 12.86
C ARG A 65 -4.08 2.85 11.50
N ALA A 66 -3.11 2.96 10.60
CA ALA A 66 -3.17 2.41 9.26
C ALA A 66 -3.31 0.88 9.24
N GLU A 67 -2.58 0.18 10.12
CA GLU A 67 -2.68 -1.27 10.29
C GLU A 67 -4.11 -1.69 10.67
N HIS A 68 -4.70 -1.05 11.69
CA HIS A 68 -6.07 -1.32 12.12
C HIS A 68 -7.12 -0.95 11.06
N SER A 69 -6.80 -0.03 10.16
CA SER A 69 -7.70 0.48 9.12
C SER A 69 -7.62 -0.30 7.81
N GLY A 70 -6.82 -1.38 7.75
CA GLY A 70 -6.62 -2.16 6.53
C GLY A 70 -5.88 -1.41 5.42
N VAL A 71 -5.10 -0.39 5.76
CA VAL A 71 -4.15 0.26 4.85
C VAL A 71 -3.05 -0.73 4.52
N HIS A 72 -2.62 -0.75 3.26
CA HIS A 72 -1.56 -1.66 2.80
C HIS A 72 -0.27 -0.93 2.41
N LEU A 73 -0.35 0.39 2.22
CA LEU A 73 0.77 1.23 1.87
C LEU A 73 0.56 2.63 2.43
N ILE A 74 1.55 3.16 3.12
CA ILE A 74 1.58 4.56 3.55
C ILE A 74 2.60 5.31 2.70
N ARG A 75 2.22 6.50 2.22
CA ARG A 75 3.13 7.50 1.67
C ARG A 75 3.41 8.53 2.75
N VAL A 76 4.59 8.49 3.33
CA VAL A 76 5.05 9.44 4.33
C VAL A 76 5.71 10.61 3.63
N ILE A 77 5.27 11.83 3.91
CA ILE A 77 5.92 13.08 3.51
C ILE A 77 6.64 13.59 4.76
N HIS A 78 7.98 13.58 4.72
CA HIS A 78 8.85 13.98 5.84
C HIS A 78 9.78 15.14 5.48
N GLY A 79 9.83 15.51 4.19
CA GLY A 79 10.54 16.68 3.70
C GLY A 79 11.91 16.42 3.09
N TRP A 80 12.34 17.34 2.22
CA TRP A 80 13.57 17.19 1.41
C TRP A 80 14.87 17.24 2.21
N GLY A 81 14.85 17.82 3.41
CA GLY A 81 15.98 17.73 4.31
C GLY A 81 17.27 18.36 3.80
N SER A 82 17.22 19.59 3.30
CA SER A 82 18.42 20.39 2.99
C SER A 82 18.87 21.20 4.23
N GLY A 83 19.84 20.68 4.98
CA GLY A 83 20.69 21.47 5.89
C GLY A 83 20.15 21.84 7.29
N GLY A 84 18.84 21.74 7.55
CA GLY A 84 18.21 22.10 8.84
C GLY A 84 17.51 20.95 9.58
N VAL A 85 16.60 21.29 10.52
CA VAL A 85 15.79 20.34 11.33
C VAL A 85 15.08 19.28 10.46
N GLY A 86 14.60 19.64 9.27
CA GLY A 86 13.94 18.70 8.34
C GLY A 86 14.85 17.59 7.82
N GLY A 87 16.16 17.83 7.69
CA GLY A 87 17.13 16.78 7.31
C GLY A 87 17.29 15.72 8.41
N LYS A 88 17.17 16.14 9.67
CA LYS A 88 17.21 15.23 10.82
C LYS A 88 15.97 14.34 10.86
N LEU A 89 14.79 14.85 10.46
CA LEU A 89 13.57 14.06 10.44
C LEU A 89 13.62 12.96 9.38
N LYS A 90 14.09 13.25 8.15
CA LYS A 90 14.30 12.24 7.10
C LYS A 90 15.13 11.05 7.61
N GLU A 91 16.32 11.34 8.16
CA GLU A 91 17.22 10.29 8.64
C GLU A 91 16.67 9.55 9.86
N ALA A 92 16.03 10.26 10.79
CA ALA A 92 15.37 9.65 11.94
C ALA A 92 14.23 8.71 11.51
N CYS A 93 13.40 9.12 10.54
CA CYS A 93 12.35 8.26 9.99
C CYS A 93 12.93 6.99 9.38
N ARG A 94 14.07 7.07 8.68
CA ARG A 94 14.73 5.88 8.10
C ARG A 94 15.23 4.91 9.17
N VAL A 95 15.89 5.43 10.20
CA VAL A 95 16.35 4.61 11.33
C VAL A 95 15.17 3.94 12.01
N PHE A 96 14.11 4.70 12.30
CA PHE A 96 12.88 4.19 12.90
C PHE A 96 12.23 3.10 12.04
N LEU A 97 12.01 3.33 10.74
CA LEU A 97 11.39 2.35 9.84
C LEU A 97 12.22 1.08 9.71
N ARG A 98 13.56 1.19 9.69
CA ARG A 98 14.46 0.04 9.70
C ARG A 98 14.27 -0.83 10.96
N GLN A 99 14.12 -0.19 12.13
CA GLN A 99 13.83 -0.89 13.38
C GLN A 99 12.45 -1.56 13.32
N LYS A 100 11.43 -0.89 12.76
CA LYS A 100 10.09 -1.47 12.56
C LYS A 100 10.11 -2.69 11.62
N VAL A 101 10.90 -2.68 10.56
CA VAL A 101 11.12 -3.86 9.69
C VAL A 101 11.78 -4.99 10.48
N ALA A 102 12.85 -4.70 11.22
CA ALA A 102 13.56 -5.71 12.01
C ALA A 102 12.66 -6.34 13.08
N ALA A 103 11.77 -5.55 13.68
CA ALA A 103 10.75 -6.00 14.62
C ALA A 103 9.52 -6.66 13.96
N ARG A 104 9.48 -6.78 12.62
CA ARG A 104 8.36 -7.31 11.84
C ARG A 104 7.03 -6.56 12.04
N GLN A 105 7.10 -5.29 12.43
CA GLN A 105 5.94 -4.41 12.60
C GLN A 105 5.50 -3.77 11.28
N ILE A 106 6.40 -3.72 10.29
CA ILE A 106 6.09 -3.36 8.90
C ILE A 106 6.79 -4.36 7.97
N LYS A 107 6.29 -4.53 6.74
CA LYS A 107 6.88 -5.45 5.76
C LYS A 107 8.15 -4.91 5.14
N SER A 108 8.13 -3.64 4.74
CA SER A 108 9.23 -2.98 4.04
C SER A 108 8.98 -1.47 3.98
N TYR A 109 10.04 -0.72 3.67
CA TYR A 109 9.92 0.66 3.24
C TYR A 109 10.76 0.91 1.98
N LEU A 110 10.38 1.91 1.21
CA LEU A 110 11.08 2.37 0.01
C LEU A 110 11.28 3.89 0.09
N PRO A 111 12.51 4.36 0.26
CA PRO A 111 12.83 5.79 0.13
C PRO A 111 12.40 6.34 -1.23
N GLY A 112 11.92 7.58 -1.29
CA GLY A 112 11.48 8.18 -2.54
C GLY A 112 12.59 8.40 -3.57
N GLU A 113 13.86 8.47 -3.16
CA GLU A 113 15.03 8.45 -4.07
C GLU A 113 15.17 7.14 -4.85
N ASP A 114 14.65 6.03 -4.33
CA ASP A 114 14.62 4.73 -5.01
C ASP A 114 13.27 4.47 -5.70
N TYR A 115 12.30 5.37 -5.55
CA TYR A 115 10.98 5.24 -6.14
C TYR A 115 11.02 5.70 -7.59
N SER A 116 11.16 4.73 -8.50
CA SER A 116 10.94 4.91 -9.93
C SER A 116 10.67 3.56 -10.61
N ARG A 117 10.03 3.58 -11.80
CA ARG A 117 9.96 2.41 -12.69
C ARG A 117 11.32 1.95 -13.22
N GLU A 118 12.31 2.85 -13.24
CA GLU A 118 13.68 2.49 -13.61
C GLU A 118 14.38 1.69 -12.49
N SER A 119 14.03 1.96 -11.22
CA SER A 119 14.53 1.20 -10.07
C SER A 119 13.83 -0.16 -9.96
N PRO A 120 14.55 -1.28 -9.75
CA PRO A 120 13.93 -2.57 -9.48
C PRO A 120 12.95 -2.54 -8.30
N ALA A 121 13.27 -1.79 -7.24
CA ALA A 121 12.44 -1.70 -6.04
C ALA A 121 11.18 -0.86 -6.29
N GLY A 122 11.32 0.32 -6.91
CA GLY A 122 10.19 1.14 -7.30
C GLY A 122 9.25 0.43 -8.28
N ARG A 123 9.81 -0.25 -9.29
CA ARG A 123 9.02 -1.04 -10.25
C ARG A 123 8.20 -2.14 -9.56
N ARG A 124 8.78 -2.87 -8.60
CA ARG A 124 8.04 -3.87 -7.81
C ARG A 124 6.90 -3.24 -7.00
N LEU A 125 7.14 -2.08 -6.38
CA LEU A 125 6.12 -1.38 -5.60
C LEU A 125 4.96 -0.91 -6.49
N ILE A 126 5.25 -0.24 -7.61
CA ILE A 126 4.24 0.29 -8.56
C ILE A 126 3.39 -0.85 -9.15
N ASN A 127 4.00 -1.99 -9.47
CA ASN A 127 3.26 -3.15 -9.95
C ASN A 127 2.33 -3.74 -8.88
N ARG A 128 2.77 -3.73 -7.61
CA ARG A 128 1.99 -4.23 -6.47
C ARG A 128 0.85 -3.29 -6.08
N TYR A 129 1.02 -1.98 -6.31
CA TYR A 129 0.05 -0.92 -6.01
C TYR A 129 -0.23 -0.05 -7.25
N PRO A 130 -1.04 -0.52 -8.22
CA PRO A 130 -1.25 0.18 -9.49
C PRO A 130 -1.80 1.61 -9.38
N LYS A 131 -2.46 1.95 -8.26
CA LYS A 131 -2.93 3.33 -7.96
C LYS A 131 -1.78 4.35 -7.91
N LEU A 132 -0.55 3.92 -7.61
CA LEU A 132 0.62 4.79 -7.59
C LEU A 132 1.00 5.35 -8.96
N ARG A 133 0.59 4.71 -10.05
CA ARG A 133 0.89 5.18 -11.42
C ARG A 133 0.39 6.60 -11.68
N GLY A 134 -0.71 7.01 -11.02
CA GLY A 134 -1.27 8.35 -11.16
C GLY A 134 -0.40 9.45 -10.56
N SER A 135 0.42 9.15 -9.54
CA SER A 135 1.35 10.11 -8.90
C SER A 135 2.82 9.80 -9.16
N GLU A 136 3.14 8.80 -9.97
CA GLU A 136 4.52 8.37 -10.21
C GLU A 136 5.41 9.51 -10.70
N ARG A 137 4.93 10.32 -11.66
CA ARG A 137 5.73 11.40 -12.26
C ARG A 137 6.14 12.47 -11.24
N SER A 138 5.27 12.78 -10.27
CA SER A 138 5.55 13.76 -9.21
C SER A 138 6.35 13.18 -8.06
N ASP A 139 6.14 11.88 -7.77
CA ASP A 139 6.71 11.23 -6.60
C ASP A 139 8.10 10.62 -6.89
N ARG A 140 8.44 10.35 -8.16
CA ARG A 140 9.71 9.70 -8.51
C ARG A 140 10.93 10.51 -8.08
N TYR A 141 11.91 9.82 -7.52
CA TYR A 141 13.16 10.41 -7.00
C TYR A 141 12.95 11.48 -5.91
N ASN A 142 11.74 11.60 -5.35
CA ASN A 142 11.44 12.61 -4.35
C ASN A 142 12.02 12.19 -2.99
N GLN A 143 13.12 12.82 -2.60
CA GLN A 143 13.81 12.52 -1.34
C GLN A 143 12.97 12.78 -0.08
N GLY A 144 11.88 13.55 -0.20
CA GLY A 144 11.06 14.03 0.91
C GLY A 144 9.86 13.13 1.18
N ILE A 145 9.77 12.02 0.46
CA ILE A 145 8.79 10.99 0.72
C ILE A 145 9.45 9.64 1.00
N THR A 146 8.72 8.79 1.70
CA THR A 146 9.04 7.37 1.89
C THR A 146 7.76 6.57 1.82
N PHE A 147 7.77 5.47 1.06
CA PHE A 147 6.67 4.52 1.03
C PHE A 147 6.88 3.43 2.08
N VAL A 148 5.84 3.06 2.81
CA VAL A 148 5.88 2.05 3.88
C VAL A 148 4.81 0.99 3.62
N GLU A 149 5.22 -0.27 3.46
CA GLU A 149 4.32 -1.40 3.29
C GLU A 149 3.99 -2.04 4.64
N LEU A 150 2.70 -2.15 4.95
CA LEU A 150 2.15 -2.87 6.11
C LEU A 150 1.75 -4.29 5.71
#